data_AF-W7DYA1-F1
#
_entry.id   AF-W7DYA1-F1
#
_cell.length_a   1.000
_cell.length_b   1.000
_cell.length_c   1.000
_cell.angle_alpha   90.00
_cell.angle_beta   90.00
_cell.angle_gamma   90.00
#
_symmetry.space_group_name_H-M   'P 1'
#
loop_
_entity.id
_entity.type
_entity.pdbx_description
1 polymer ?
#
loop_
_entity_poly.entity_id
_entity_poly.type
_entity_poly.pdbx_seq_one_letter_code
_entity_poly.pdbx_strand_id
1 'polypeptide(L)'
;MKAIISLLIFFSYIPFAFADSKDTTILIDAAALKKANPDKIMLDGKIDADIDHDNVMDVINYAYNASTPPAACSEENCIVQNNRLITQPTLTFDIFLKEPKASIQINYVCTSIGVMKSIHNGMKDIFCGPSSILRWNDEDYIKNN
;
A
#
# COMPACT_ATOMS: atom_id res chain seq x y z
N MET A 1 -15.28 58.11 -12.44
CA MET A 1 -14.62 57.17 -11.52
C MET A 1 -15.38 55.86 -11.55
N LYS A 2 -14.78 54.78 -12.08
CA LYS A 2 -15.38 53.44 -12.16
C LYS A 2 -14.97 52.67 -10.90
N ALA A 3 -15.92 52.27 -10.06
CA ALA A 3 -15.67 51.38 -8.94
C ALA A 3 -15.79 49.93 -9.44
N ILE A 4 -14.68 49.19 -9.42
CA ILE A 4 -14.62 47.76 -9.72
C ILE A 4 -14.74 47.04 -8.38
N ILE A 5 -15.88 46.36 -8.17
CA ILE A 5 -16.09 45.49 -7.00
C ILE A 5 -15.36 44.18 -7.30
N SER A 6 -14.29 43.91 -6.55
CA SER A 6 -13.49 42.70 -6.69
C SER A 6 -14.12 41.57 -5.86
N LEU A 7 -14.52 40.49 -6.53
CA LEU A 7 -15.17 39.31 -5.97
C LEU A 7 -14.09 38.33 -5.46
N LEU A 8 -13.95 38.16 -4.14
CA LEU A 8 -13.05 37.18 -3.52
C LEU A 8 -13.73 35.81 -3.46
N ILE A 9 -13.30 34.89 -4.33
CA ILE A 9 -13.73 33.48 -4.32
C ILE A 9 -12.81 32.72 -3.35
N PHE A 10 -13.36 32.28 -2.22
CA PHE A 10 -12.68 31.35 -1.31
C PHE A 10 -12.62 29.96 -1.97
N PHE A 11 -11.49 29.64 -2.62
CA PHE A 11 -11.15 28.25 -2.90
C PHE A 11 -10.77 27.57 -1.58
N SER A 12 -11.73 26.88 -0.97
CA SER A 12 -11.45 25.90 0.07
C SER A 12 -10.70 24.73 -0.58
N TYR A 13 -9.38 24.79 -0.57
CA TYR A 13 -8.55 23.62 -0.85
C TYR A 13 -8.80 22.63 0.29
N ILE A 14 -9.45 21.51 -0.02
CA ILE A 14 -9.43 20.34 0.85
C ILE A 14 -8.00 19.79 0.73
N PRO A 15 -7.15 19.86 1.77
CA PRO A 15 -5.90 19.14 1.72
C PRO A 15 -6.24 17.64 1.65
N PHE A 16 -5.95 17.01 0.52
CA PHE A 16 -5.71 15.57 0.50
C PHE A 16 -4.59 15.34 1.50
N ALA A 17 -4.92 14.69 2.62
CA ALA A 17 -3.96 14.26 3.60
C ALA A 17 -3.11 13.15 2.96
N PHE A 18 -2.11 13.55 2.18
CA PHE A 18 -1.00 12.67 1.88
C PHE A 18 -0.36 12.34 3.22
N ALA A 19 -0.36 11.06 3.60
CA ALA A 19 0.42 10.59 4.73
C ALA A 19 1.87 11.07 4.51
N ASP A 20 2.36 11.89 5.44
CA ASP A 20 3.70 12.45 5.36
C ASP A 20 4.71 11.29 5.32
N SER A 21 5.56 11.27 4.28
CA SER A 21 6.58 10.23 4.05
C SER A 21 7.53 10.04 5.24
N LYS A 22 7.56 10.97 6.20
CA LYS A 22 8.40 10.91 7.41
C LYS A 22 8.01 9.82 8.41
N ASP A 23 6.80 9.28 8.30
CA ASP A 23 6.26 8.29 9.25
C ASP A 23 6.08 6.89 8.65
N THR A 24 6.65 6.64 7.47
CA THR A 24 6.57 5.34 6.80
C THR A 24 7.96 4.79 6.52
N THR A 25 8.20 3.55 6.91
CA THR A 25 9.38 2.78 6.48
C THR A 25 8.95 1.83 5.36
N ILE A 26 9.34 2.13 4.12
CA ILE A 26 9.10 1.24 2.99
C ILE A 26 10.05 0.05 3.08
N LEU A 27 9.48 -1.15 3.13
CA LEU A 27 10.23 -2.40 3.27
C LEU A 27 10.51 -3.04 1.92
N ILE A 28 9.54 -2.98 1.01
CA ILE A 28 9.68 -3.52 -0.33
C ILE A 28 8.78 -2.79 -1.33
N ASP A 29 9.26 -2.70 -2.57
CA ASP A 29 8.57 -2.04 -3.67
C ASP A 29 8.56 -2.94 -4.91
N ALA A 30 7.39 -3.11 -5.51
CA ALA A 30 7.19 -4.03 -6.63
C ALA A 30 7.89 -3.53 -7.90
N ALA A 31 7.97 -2.22 -8.13
CA ALA A 31 8.68 -1.66 -9.28
C ALA A 31 10.20 -1.83 -9.13
N ALA A 32 10.73 -1.68 -7.91
CA ALA A 32 12.12 -1.98 -7.58
C ALA A 32 12.44 -3.47 -7.80
N LEU A 33 11.57 -4.38 -7.34
CA LEU A 33 11.73 -5.81 -7.60
C LEU A 33 11.72 -6.15 -9.08
N LYS A 34 10.83 -5.54 -9.87
CA LYS A 34 10.78 -5.70 -11.33
C LYS A 34 12.08 -5.27 -12.00
N LYS A 35 12.62 -4.13 -11.58
CA LYS A 35 13.88 -3.61 -12.11
C LYS A 35 15.07 -4.50 -11.75
N ALA A 36 15.08 -5.05 -10.53
CA ALA A 36 16.14 -5.94 -10.06
C ALA A 36 16.05 -7.34 -10.68
N ASN A 37 14.86 -7.78 -11.08
CA ASN A 37 14.59 -9.13 -11.57
C ASN A 37 13.79 -9.08 -12.90
N PRO A 38 14.36 -8.52 -13.99
CA PRO A 38 13.62 -8.24 -15.23
C PRO A 38 13.01 -9.50 -15.87
N ASP A 39 13.61 -10.67 -15.66
CA ASP A 39 13.18 -11.95 -16.24
C ASP A 39 12.22 -12.75 -15.33
N LYS A 40 11.93 -12.26 -14.12
CA LYS A 40 11.07 -12.96 -13.15
C LYS A 40 9.64 -12.44 -13.24
N ILE A 41 8.71 -13.34 -13.58
CA ILE A 41 7.27 -13.03 -13.59
C ILE A 41 6.68 -13.11 -12.18
N MET A 42 7.14 -14.06 -11.36
CA MET A 42 6.73 -14.24 -9.98
C MET A 42 7.96 -14.44 -9.08
N LEU A 43 7.86 -13.98 -7.85
CA LEU A 43 8.90 -14.13 -6.83
C LEU A 43 8.26 -14.13 -5.45
N ASP A 44 8.56 -15.12 -4.63
CA ASP A 44 8.19 -15.08 -3.22
C ASP A 44 9.39 -14.67 -2.40
N GLY A 45 9.14 -14.00 -1.27
CA GLY A 45 10.19 -13.61 -0.35
C GLY A 45 9.67 -13.33 1.04
N LYS A 46 10.61 -12.95 1.91
CA LYS A 46 10.36 -12.72 3.33
C LYS A 46 11.06 -11.44 3.76
N ILE A 47 10.41 -10.68 4.63
CA ILE A 47 10.95 -9.47 5.21
C ILE A 47 10.65 -9.49 6.71
N ASP A 48 11.66 -9.14 7.50
CA ASP A 48 11.48 -9.00 8.93
C ASP A 48 11.02 -7.58 9.27
N ALA A 49 9.96 -7.46 10.08
CA ALA A 49 9.47 -6.19 10.60
C ALA A 49 8.81 -6.39 11.97
N ASP A 50 9.04 -5.49 12.91
CA ASP A 50 8.30 -5.43 14.19
C ASP A 50 6.92 -4.81 13.91
N ILE A 51 5.85 -5.61 13.87
CA ILE A 51 4.51 -5.17 13.47
C ILE A 51 3.65 -4.82 14.69
N ASP A 52 3.73 -5.61 15.76
CA ASP A 52 2.95 -5.43 16.99
C ASP A 52 3.66 -4.55 18.04
N HIS A 53 4.83 -4.02 17.70
CA HIS A 53 5.59 -3.08 18.53
C HIS A 53 6.14 -3.68 19.83
N ASP A 54 6.35 -5.00 19.88
CA ASP A 54 6.92 -5.69 21.04
C ASP A 54 8.47 -5.74 21.03
N ASN A 55 9.11 -5.24 19.96
CA ASN A 55 10.56 -5.31 19.67
C ASN A 55 11.07 -6.70 19.26
N VAL A 56 10.18 -7.64 18.98
CA VAL A 56 10.45 -8.91 18.32
C VAL A 56 10.13 -8.74 16.84
N MET A 57 11.05 -9.21 15.98
CA MET A 57 10.85 -9.07 14.55
C MET A 57 9.88 -10.15 14.05
N ASP A 58 8.73 -9.74 13.53
CA ASP A 58 7.78 -10.59 12.81
C ASP A 58 8.22 -10.82 11.37
N VAL A 59 7.51 -11.71 10.67
CA VAL A 59 7.81 -12.04 9.27
C VAL A 59 6.66 -11.66 8.36
N ILE A 60 6.93 -10.79 7.39
CA ILE A 60 6.07 -10.58 6.23
C ILE A 60 6.50 -11.54 5.13
N ASN A 61 5.66 -12.51 4.79
CA ASN A 61 5.86 -13.33 3.59
C ASN A 61 5.14 -12.64 2.44
N TYR A 62 5.87 -12.24 1.40
CA TYR A 62 5.27 -11.57 0.24
C TYR A 62 5.35 -12.46 -1.00
N ALA A 63 4.37 -12.31 -1.88
CA ALA A 63 4.37 -12.84 -3.24
C ALA A 63 4.31 -11.67 -4.21
N TYR A 64 5.34 -11.56 -5.04
CA TYR A 64 5.47 -10.57 -6.10
C TYR A 64 4.95 -11.12 -7.42
N ASN A 65 4.30 -10.26 -8.19
CA ASN A 65 3.93 -10.51 -9.57
C ASN A 65 4.31 -9.33 -10.47
N ALA A 66 5.05 -9.59 -11.56
CA ALA A 66 5.53 -8.57 -12.49
C ALA A 66 4.44 -7.93 -13.35
N SER A 67 3.28 -8.59 -13.40
CA SER A 67 2.05 -8.13 -14.01
C SER A 67 0.90 -8.66 -13.17
N THR A 68 0.01 -7.79 -12.69
CA THR A 68 -1.34 -8.26 -12.41
C THR A 68 -1.79 -9.11 -13.60
N PRO A 69 -2.32 -10.34 -13.41
CA PRO A 69 -3.01 -11.02 -14.49
C PRO A 69 -3.96 -9.99 -15.09
N PRO A 70 -4.15 -9.92 -16.41
CA PRO A 70 -5.34 -9.27 -16.91
C PRO A 70 -6.45 -9.95 -16.11
N ALA A 71 -7.10 -9.21 -15.22
CA ALA A 71 -8.39 -9.66 -14.75
C ALA A 71 -9.17 -9.98 -16.04
N ALA A 72 -10.05 -10.97 -15.99
CA ALA A 72 -11.00 -11.25 -17.05
C ALA A 72 -11.90 -10.01 -17.26
N CYS A 73 -11.32 -8.93 -17.76
CA CYS A 73 -11.89 -7.63 -17.94
C CYS A 73 -12.44 -7.63 -19.34
N SER A 74 -13.77 -7.66 -19.43
CA SER A 74 -14.43 -6.99 -20.53
C SER A 74 -14.00 -5.52 -20.54
N GLU A 75 -13.90 -4.95 -21.73
CA GLU A 75 -13.31 -3.63 -22.03
C GLU A 75 -13.87 -2.46 -21.18
N GLU A 76 -15.03 -2.64 -20.54
CA GLU A 76 -15.68 -1.62 -19.70
C GLU A 76 -15.13 -1.51 -18.27
N ASN A 77 -14.43 -2.52 -17.75
CA ASN A 77 -13.99 -2.57 -16.34
C ASN A 77 -12.48 -2.41 -16.14
N CYS A 78 -11.73 -2.08 -17.19
CA CYS A 78 -10.31 -1.74 -17.07
C CYS A 78 -10.13 -0.24 -16.81
N ILE A 79 -9.33 0.08 -15.79
CA ILE A 79 -8.71 1.41 -15.71
C ILE A 79 -7.64 1.46 -16.81
N VAL A 80 -8.04 1.92 -17.99
CA VAL A 80 -7.14 2.20 -19.12
C VAL A 80 -6.62 3.62 -18.94
N GLN A 81 -5.31 3.78 -18.82
CA GLN A 81 -4.66 5.09 -18.82
C GLN A 81 -3.80 5.19 -20.08
N ASN A 82 -4.05 6.19 -20.93
CA ASN A 82 -3.33 6.39 -22.22
C ASN A 82 -3.30 5.12 -23.11
N ASN A 83 -4.43 4.44 -23.27
CA ASN A 83 -4.58 3.27 -24.14
C ASN A 83 -3.67 2.07 -23.78
N ARG A 84 -3.28 1.94 -22.49
CA ARG A 84 -2.54 0.80 -21.96
C ARG A 84 -3.27 0.23 -20.74
N LEU A 85 -3.35 -1.10 -20.68
CA LEU A 85 -3.70 -1.82 -19.46
C LEU A 85 -2.64 -1.50 -18.41
N ILE A 86 -3.05 -1.13 -17.20
CA ILE A 86 -2.11 -0.92 -16.09
C ILE A 86 -1.59 -2.29 -15.64
N THR A 87 -0.57 -2.79 -16.33
CA THR A 87 0.22 -3.97 -15.99
C THR A 87 1.31 -3.58 -14.98
N GLN A 88 0.90 -3.03 -13.85
CA GLN A 88 1.84 -2.66 -12.80
C GLN A 88 2.25 -3.91 -12.02
N PRO A 89 3.52 -4.01 -11.61
CA PRO A 89 3.94 -5.07 -10.71
C PRO A 89 3.25 -4.90 -9.35
N THR A 90 2.92 -6.01 -8.71
CA THR A 90 2.17 -6.03 -7.46
C THR A 90 2.76 -6.98 -6.44
N LEU A 91 2.31 -6.80 -5.20
CA LEU A 91 2.65 -7.60 -4.03
C LEU A 91 1.35 -8.02 -3.33
N THR A 92 1.25 -9.28 -2.95
CA THR A 92 0.36 -9.75 -1.89
C THR A 92 1.22 -10.25 -0.74
N PHE A 93 0.68 -10.32 0.47
CA PHE A 93 1.48 -10.74 1.62
C PHE A 93 0.63 -11.28 2.75
N ASP A 94 1.28 -12.03 3.62
CA ASP A 94 0.75 -12.45 4.91
C ASP A 94 1.75 -12.07 6.00
N ILE A 95 1.24 -11.78 7.20
CA ILE A 95 2.05 -11.45 8.36
C ILE A 95 2.07 -12.65 9.29
N PHE A 96 3.24 -13.05 9.74
CA PHE A 96 3.43 -14.05 10.78
C PHE A 96 4.04 -13.39 12.01
N LEU A 97 3.22 -13.19 13.04
CA LEU A 97 3.63 -12.67 14.33
C LEU A 97 4.42 -13.73 15.08
N LYS A 98 5.60 -13.38 15.59
CA LYS A 98 6.40 -14.34 16.38
C LYS A 98 5.84 -14.53 17.77
N GLU A 99 5.27 -13.50 18.37
CA GLU A 99 4.54 -13.53 19.64
C GLU A 99 3.26 -12.70 19.39
N PRO A 100 2.05 -13.24 19.61
CA PRO A 100 1.66 -14.51 20.20
C PRO A 100 1.67 -15.74 19.26
N LYS A 101 2.57 -15.83 18.26
CA LYS A 101 2.59 -16.91 17.23
C LYS A 101 1.28 -17.02 16.46
N ALA A 102 0.97 -15.98 15.68
CA ALA A 102 -0.24 -15.90 14.89
C ALA A 102 0.08 -15.60 13.42
N SER A 103 -0.83 -15.97 12.52
CA SER A 103 -0.76 -15.59 11.10
C SER A 103 -1.95 -14.71 10.77
N ILE A 104 -1.69 -13.59 10.12
CA ILE A 104 -2.70 -12.65 9.64
C ILE A 104 -2.63 -12.64 8.12
N GLN A 105 -3.73 -13.05 7.48
CA GLN A 105 -3.82 -13.08 6.03
C GLN A 105 -4.20 -11.70 5.51
N ILE A 106 -3.46 -11.16 4.54
CA ILE A 106 -3.78 -9.84 3.99
C ILE A 106 -4.37 -9.99 2.58
N ASN A 107 -5.67 -9.73 2.49
CA ASN A 107 -6.44 -9.88 1.26
C ASN A 107 -6.40 -8.62 0.37
N TYR A 108 -5.26 -7.92 0.34
CA TYR A 108 -5.07 -6.72 -0.48
C TYR A 108 -3.87 -6.85 -1.40
N VAL A 109 -3.98 -6.20 -2.56
CA VAL A 109 -2.89 -6.08 -3.53
C VAL A 109 -2.23 -4.72 -3.37
N CYS A 110 -0.93 -4.72 -3.14
CA CYS A 110 -0.12 -3.52 -2.91
C CYS A 110 0.89 -3.31 -4.04
N THR A 111 1.33 -2.07 -4.24
CA THR A 111 2.49 -1.75 -5.09
C THR A 111 3.81 -1.70 -4.31
N SER A 112 3.71 -1.52 -2.98
CA SER A 112 4.81 -1.55 -2.03
C SER A 112 4.26 -1.96 -0.67
N ILE A 113 5.08 -2.58 0.16
CA ILE A 113 4.75 -2.89 1.54
C ILE A 113 5.69 -2.09 2.44
N GLY A 114 5.13 -1.41 3.43
CA GLY A 114 5.88 -0.68 4.44
C GLY A 114 5.15 -0.68 5.78
N VAL A 115 5.85 -0.30 6.83
CA VAL A 115 5.28 -0.14 8.17
C VAL A 115 5.26 1.33 8.54
N MET A 116 4.14 1.78 9.09
CA MET A 116 3.99 3.15 9.56
C MET A 116 4.35 3.25 11.04
N LYS A 117 4.64 4.47 11.51
CA LYS A 117 4.77 4.75 12.95
C LYS A 117 3.42 4.75 13.68
N SER A 118 2.33 5.00 12.95
CA SER A 118 0.97 4.95 13.50
C SER A 118 0.64 3.54 13.96
N ILE A 119 0.10 3.44 15.18
CA ILE A 119 -0.33 2.18 15.79
C ILE A 119 -1.83 2.28 16.05
N HIS A 120 -2.59 1.29 15.60
CA HIS A 120 -4.00 1.13 15.92
C HIS A 120 -4.20 -0.25 16.52
N ASN A 121 -4.90 -0.30 17.65
CA ASN A 121 -5.28 -1.55 18.28
C ASN A 121 -4.08 -2.48 18.54
N GLY A 122 -2.93 -1.89 18.92
CA GLY A 122 -1.69 -2.61 19.22
C GLY A 122 -0.82 -2.95 18.01
N MET A 123 -1.28 -2.74 16.78
CA MET A 123 -0.54 -3.08 15.58
C MET A 123 -0.15 -1.83 14.78
N LYS A 124 1.04 -1.82 14.18
CA LYS A 124 1.44 -0.78 13.23
C LYS A 124 0.55 -0.83 11.98
N ASP A 125 0.19 0.34 11.49
CA ASP A 125 -0.47 0.46 10.19
C ASP A 125 0.48 0.02 9.07
N ILE A 126 -0.08 -0.66 8.06
CA ILE A 126 0.69 -1.14 6.91
C ILE A 126 0.48 -0.20 5.74
N PHE A 127 1.58 0.33 5.22
CA PHE A 127 1.59 1.05 3.97
C PHE A 127 1.52 0.05 2.81
N CYS A 128 0.47 0.15 2.00
CA CYS A 128 0.17 -0.75 0.88
C CYS A 128 0.26 -0.01 -0.47
N GLY A 129 1.16 0.98 -0.57
CA GLY A 129 1.30 1.85 -1.74
C GLY A 129 0.73 3.26 -1.52
N PRO A 130 0.97 4.17 -2.48
CA PRO A 130 0.78 5.61 -2.31
C PRO A 130 -0.66 6.06 -2.04
N SER A 131 -1.66 5.19 -2.24
CA SER A 131 -3.08 5.48 -2.06
C SER A 131 -3.77 4.51 -1.10
N SER A 132 -3.02 3.72 -0.32
CA SER A 132 -3.62 2.68 0.53
C SER A 132 -2.85 2.50 1.83
N ILE A 133 -3.51 2.76 2.94
CA ILE A 133 -3.04 2.40 4.28
C ILE A 133 -4.00 1.37 4.85
N LEU A 134 -3.45 0.27 5.35
CA LEU A 134 -4.21 -0.77 6.01
C LEU A 134 -4.08 -0.56 7.53
N ARG A 135 -5.22 -0.47 8.22
CA ARG A 135 -5.29 -0.28 9.67
C ARG A 135 -5.85 -1.52 10.34
N TRP A 136 -5.26 -1.90 11.46
CA TRP A 136 -5.74 -3.02 12.26
C TRP A 136 -7.00 -2.65 13.05
N ASN A 137 -7.97 -3.56 13.11
CA ASN A 137 -9.23 -3.37 13.84
C ASN A 137 -9.49 -4.42 14.95
N ASP A 138 -8.43 -5.06 15.47
CA ASP A 138 -8.44 -6.22 16.40
C ASP A 138 -8.70 -7.60 15.77
N GLU A 139 -9.18 -7.65 14.52
CA GLU A 139 -9.48 -8.91 13.83
C GLU A 139 -8.73 -9.02 12.50
N ASP A 140 -8.77 -7.94 11.71
CA ASP A 140 -8.21 -7.86 10.37
C ASP A 140 -7.58 -6.48 10.10
N TYR A 141 -6.74 -6.43 9.07
CA TYR A 141 -6.37 -5.17 8.46
C TYR A 141 -7.46 -4.70 7.50
N ILE A 142 -7.92 -3.46 7.65
CA ILE A 142 -8.91 -2.83 6.77
C ILE A 142 -8.29 -1.68 5.99
N LYS A 143 -8.63 -1.58 4.70
CA LYS A 143 -8.16 -0.49 3.83
C LYS A 143 -8.90 0.81 4.15
N ASN A 144 -8.14 1.84 4.53
CA ASN A 144 -8.63 3.21 4.58
C ASN A 144 -8.08 3.99 3.37
N ASN A 145 -8.99 4.66 2.65
CA ASN A 145 -8.69 5.55 1.53
C ASN A 145 -8.69 7.01 1.99
#